data_AF-A0A1X6MR25-F1
#
_entry.id   AF-A0A1X6MR25-F1
#
_cell.length_a   1.000
_cell.length_b   1.000
_cell.length_c   1.000
_cell.angle_alpha   90.00
_cell.angle_beta   90.00
_cell.angle_gamma   90.00
#
_symmetry.space_group_name_H-M   'P 1'
#
loop_
_entity.id
_entity.type
_entity.pdbx_description
1 polymer ?
#
loop_
_entity_poly.entity_id
_entity_poly.type
_entity_poly.pdbx_seq_one_letter_code
_entity_poly.pdbx_strand_id
1 'polypeptide(L)'
;MVIQTTLQQTIFKSFHKPIHVTQLNESELTESQTSEFLRTTHGDVYGIAASYGPRLVLTSVAFSTSTRVLYIKMTAPRKGTKGKSKTQPAALTRSRDILRDRLLCHLDFRKLGFDAHRIAISLYLDHSLFITRAIDLQSVMTSNRRAPATLLQILGGEAQLHKEQLLNTFFGIAYDKASPENVCLRAWAACQAASVGSTTKQLLSVLPIDTSALETLHLNVIAKVIRDFDRLYILKPTRVKNDVATQFSHKQGALNVELTRFKTRLRVSSSQSLVVEVASKGRQAISAQGRTTRQAGKAAQISLNKSVPANGQIKNIYTIGREELTHAESERELVALQVLQCRSAFFSKTLVRRIFVGCSGKTLQTRSAKRRAPPAPPILFPGRPLNASQTAAVRRILSKSSDDRVCLVHGPPGTGKTTVIAASVTSLMAAPVDGVGIWLVAQSNVAVKNIAEKLASVGFADFKILVSKDFHFEW
;
A
#
# COMPACT_ATOMS: atom_id res chain seq x y z
N MET A 1 -32.45 -10.56 -8.74
CA MET A 1 -33.33 -9.43 -9.00
C MET A 1 -32.48 -8.32 -9.60
N VAL A 2 -32.76 -7.94 -10.84
CA VAL A 2 -32.12 -6.78 -11.47
C VAL A 2 -32.82 -5.53 -10.95
N ILE A 3 -32.07 -4.58 -10.41
CA ILE A 3 -32.56 -3.32 -9.87
C ILE A 3 -32.10 -2.19 -10.79
N GLN A 4 -33.03 -1.34 -11.23
CA GLN A 4 -32.72 -0.14 -12.01
C GLN A 4 -33.02 1.10 -11.18
N THR A 5 -32.03 1.97 -11.04
CA THR A 5 -32.13 3.24 -10.31
C THR A 5 -31.43 4.36 -11.05
N THR A 6 -31.55 5.58 -10.57
CA THR A 6 -30.79 6.74 -11.04
C THR A 6 -29.90 7.29 -9.94
N LEU A 7 -28.66 7.64 -10.29
CA LEU A 7 -27.70 8.28 -9.41
C LEU A 7 -27.44 9.71 -9.90
N GLN A 8 -27.55 10.69 -9.00
CA GLN A 8 -27.08 12.04 -9.26
C GLN A 8 -25.64 12.19 -8.76
N GLN A 9 -24.77 12.70 -9.61
CA GLN A 9 -23.37 12.94 -9.23
C GLN A 9 -23.27 14.18 -8.33
N THR A 10 -22.41 14.12 -7.31
CA THR A 10 -22.20 15.21 -6.35
C THR A 10 -20.76 15.76 -6.36
N ILE A 11 -19.92 15.26 -7.27
CA ILE A 11 -18.48 15.52 -7.28
C ILE A 11 -18.16 16.80 -8.07
N PHE A 12 -18.70 16.92 -9.27
CA PHE A 12 -18.46 18.05 -10.17
C PHE A 12 -19.48 19.15 -9.93
N LYS A 13 -19.02 20.41 -9.98
CA LYS A 13 -19.88 21.60 -9.89
C LYS A 13 -20.72 21.80 -11.14
N SER A 14 -20.26 21.28 -12.28
CA SER A 14 -21.01 21.29 -13.54
C SER A 14 -22.22 20.39 -13.47
N PHE A 15 -23.26 20.77 -14.21
CA PHE A 15 -24.42 19.91 -14.36
C PHE A 15 -24.08 18.67 -15.19
N HIS A 16 -24.53 17.51 -14.72
CA HIS A 16 -24.49 16.26 -15.46
C HIS A 16 -25.89 15.62 -15.41
N LYS A 17 -26.27 14.95 -16.49
CA LYS A 17 -27.52 14.19 -16.53
C LYS A 17 -27.50 13.07 -15.46
N PRO A 18 -28.66 12.68 -14.90
CA PRO A 18 -28.74 11.53 -14.01
C PRO A 18 -28.13 10.29 -14.66
N ILE A 19 -27.37 9.53 -13.87
CA ILE A 19 -26.67 8.32 -14.29
C ILE A 19 -27.61 7.13 -14.06
N HIS A 20 -27.89 6.33 -15.08
CA HIS A 20 -28.71 5.13 -14.92
C HIS A 20 -27.87 3.98 -14.34
N VAL A 21 -28.30 3.42 -13.21
CA VAL A 21 -27.61 2.34 -12.52
C VAL A 21 -28.41 1.06 -12.72
N THR A 22 -27.76 0.03 -13.28
CA THR A 22 -28.27 -1.34 -13.31
C THR A 22 -27.49 -2.16 -12.29
N GLN A 23 -28.16 -2.61 -11.24
CA GLN A 23 -27.60 -3.45 -10.20
C GLN A 23 -28.09 -4.89 -10.36
N LEU A 24 -27.17 -5.84 -10.37
CA LEU A 24 -27.47 -7.27 -10.50
C LEU A 24 -26.51 -8.14 -9.70
N ASN A 25 -26.89 -9.38 -9.42
CA ASN A 25 -25.95 -10.38 -8.91
C ASN A 25 -25.18 -11.01 -10.08
N GLU A 26 -23.93 -11.42 -9.84
CA GLU A 26 -23.05 -12.03 -10.86
C GLU A 26 -23.75 -13.12 -11.69
N SER A 27 -24.53 -14.01 -11.04
CA SER A 27 -25.27 -15.09 -11.70
C SER A 27 -26.38 -14.63 -12.66
N GLU A 28 -26.73 -13.35 -12.62
CA GLU A 28 -27.80 -12.74 -13.43
C GLU A 28 -27.24 -11.93 -14.59
N LEU A 29 -25.91 -11.86 -14.73
CA LEU A 29 -25.24 -11.14 -15.79
C LEU A 29 -25.47 -11.85 -17.13
N THR A 30 -25.98 -11.10 -18.10
CA THR A 30 -26.24 -11.55 -19.47
C THR A 30 -25.45 -10.74 -20.50
N GLU A 31 -25.25 -11.31 -21.68
CA GLU A 31 -24.60 -10.60 -22.80
C GLU A 31 -25.39 -9.37 -23.24
N SER A 32 -26.73 -9.43 -23.22
CA SER A 32 -27.59 -8.30 -23.59
C SER A 32 -27.31 -7.08 -22.70
N GLN A 33 -27.24 -7.28 -21.38
CA GLN A 33 -26.93 -6.20 -20.43
C GLN A 33 -25.52 -5.62 -20.66
N THR A 34 -24.52 -6.47 -20.92
CA THR A 34 -23.17 -5.97 -21.24
C THR A 34 -23.13 -5.22 -22.56
N SER A 35 -23.89 -5.67 -23.57
CA SER A 35 -23.97 -5.00 -24.88
C SER A 35 -24.66 -3.65 -24.76
N GLU A 36 -25.77 -3.59 -24.03
CA GLU A 36 -26.49 -2.35 -23.74
C GLU A 36 -25.63 -1.33 -22.99
N PHE A 37 -24.84 -1.80 -22.02
CA PHE A 37 -23.86 -0.97 -21.31
C PHE A 37 -22.78 -0.45 -22.27
N LEU A 38 -22.16 -1.33 -23.05
CA LEU A 38 -21.06 -0.95 -23.95
C LEU A 38 -21.51 0.01 -25.06
N ARG A 39 -22.77 -0.07 -25.51
CA ARG A 39 -23.35 0.88 -26.48
C ARG A 39 -23.42 2.33 -25.99
N THR A 40 -23.36 2.56 -24.67
CA THR A 40 -23.35 3.93 -24.11
C THR A 40 -21.94 4.44 -23.83
N THR A 41 -20.91 3.70 -24.24
CA THR A 41 -19.52 4.11 -24.10
C THR A 41 -19.18 5.16 -25.15
N HIS A 42 -18.41 6.17 -24.77
CA HIS A 42 -17.84 7.13 -25.71
C HIS A 42 -16.33 6.90 -25.80
N GLY A 43 -15.83 6.61 -27.00
CA GLY A 43 -14.43 6.26 -27.21
C GLY A 43 -14.10 4.86 -26.71
N ASP A 44 -12.86 4.66 -26.27
CA ASP A 44 -12.27 3.37 -25.92
C ASP A 44 -12.14 3.16 -24.40
N VAL A 45 -12.94 3.85 -23.58
CA VAL A 45 -12.79 3.88 -22.12
C VAL A 45 -14.10 3.70 -21.38
N TYR A 46 -14.06 2.98 -20.26
CA TYR A 46 -15.06 3.08 -19.21
C TYR A 46 -14.39 3.02 -17.84
N GLY A 47 -15.06 3.58 -16.85
CA GLY A 47 -14.61 3.59 -15.46
C GLY A 47 -14.86 2.26 -14.75
N ILE A 48 -14.02 1.92 -13.78
CA ILE A 48 -14.17 0.75 -12.92
C ILE A 48 -13.91 1.12 -11.45
N ALA A 49 -14.73 0.59 -10.55
CA ALA A 49 -14.51 0.65 -9.10
C ALA A 49 -15.00 -0.62 -8.42
N ALA A 50 -14.60 -0.83 -7.17
CA ALA A 50 -14.93 -2.02 -6.41
C ALA A 50 -15.27 -1.72 -4.94
N SER A 51 -16.05 -2.63 -4.34
CA SER A 51 -16.23 -2.72 -2.90
C SER A 51 -15.60 -4.00 -2.36
N TYR A 52 -15.23 -3.96 -1.08
CA TYR A 52 -14.55 -5.05 -0.41
C TYR A 52 -15.22 -5.35 0.93
N GLY A 53 -15.40 -6.63 1.22
CA GLY A 53 -15.89 -7.12 2.50
C GLY A 53 -14.76 -7.39 3.50
N PRO A 54 -15.03 -8.20 4.54
CA PRO A 54 -14.03 -8.59 5.54
C PRO A 54 -12.77 -9.18 4.89
N ARG A 55 -11.60 -8.84 5.43
CA ARG A 55 -10.28 -9.26 4.90
C ARG A 55 -10.01 -8.80 3.45
N LEU A 56 -10.72 -7.78 2.99
CA LEU A 56 -10.61 -7.19 1.66
C LEU A 56 -10.99 -8.13 0.51
N VAL A 57 -11.93 -9.05 0.76
CA VAL A 57 -12.50 -9.90 -0.30
C VAL A 57 -13.41 -9.07 -1.19
N LEU A 58 -13.24 -9.14 -2.51
CA LEU A 58 -14.06 -8.44 -3.49
C LEU A 58 -15.54 -8.83 -3.40
N THR A 59 -16.39 -7.87 -3.11
CA THR A 59 -17.85 -8.06 -2.95
C THR A 59 -18.67 -7.50 -4.10
N SER A 60 -18.20 -6.45 -4.76
CA SER A 60 -18.83 -5.94 -5.98
C SER A 60 -17.84 -5.22 -6.88
N VAL A 61 -18.18 -5.16 -8.16
CA VAL A 61 -17.48 -4.38 -9.18
C VAL A 61 -18.52 -3.54 -9.91
N ALA A 62 -18.22 -2.26 -10.10
CA ALA A 62 -19.01 -1.34 -10.90
C ALA A 62 -18.24 -0.93 -12.15
N PHE A 63 -18.90 -0.97 -13.30
CA PHE A 63 -18.40 -0.45 -14.57
C PHE A 63 -19.23 0.76 -14.95
N SER A 64 -18.61 1.83 -15.46
CA SER A 64 -19.33 3.07 -15.74
C SER A 64 -18.95 3.69 -17.07
N THR A 65 -19.96 4.05 -17.86
CA THR A 65 -19.85 5.00 -18.96
C THR A 65 -20.22 6.41 -18.46
N SER A 66 -20.29 7.40 -19.35
CA SER A 66 -20.70 8.75 -18.95
C SER A 66 -22.15 8.83 -18.44
N THR A 67 -23.02 7.91 -18.86
CA THR A 67 -24.47 7.94 -18.59
C THR A 67 -25.03 6.71 -17.89
N ARG A 68 -24.28 5.60 -17.85
CA ARG A 68 -24.72 4.33 -17.27
C ARG A 68 -23.68 3.68 -16.38
N VAL A 69 -24.14 3.05 -15.30
CA VAL A 69 -23.33 2.18 -14.43
C VAL A 69 -23.93 0.78 -14.39
N LEU A 70 -23.09 -0.22 -14.62
CA LEU A 70 -23.39 -1.62 -14.37
C LEU A 70 -22.72 -2.05 -13.06
N TYR A 71 -23.52 -2.24 -12.01
CA TYR A 71 -23.07 -2.66 -10.69
C TYR A 71 -23.34 -4.16 -10.50
N ILE A 72 -22.26 -4.93 -10.33
CA ILE A 72 -22.31 -6.39 -10.23
C ILE A 72 -21.92 -6.80 -8.81
N LYS A 73 -22.85 -7.42 -8.09
CA LYS A 73 -22.57 -8.04 -6.79
C LYS A 73 -21.95 -9.43 -7.02
N MET A 74 -20.70 -9.60 -6.60
CA MET A 74 -19.93 -10.81 -6.82
C MET A 74 -20.41 -11.94 -5.89
N THR A 75 -20.43 -13.17 -6.40
CA THR A 75 -20.71 -14.36 -5.59
C THR A 75 -19.55 -14.60 -4.64
N ALA A 76 -19.81 -14.75 -3.35
CA ALA A 76 -18.75 -14.94 -2.38
C ALA A 76 -17.83 -16.14 -2.75
N PRO A 77 -16.50 -16.00 -2.66
CA PRO A 77 -15.60 -17.11 -2.90
C PRO A 77 -15.92 -18.28 -1.97
N ARG A 78 -16.07 -19.48 -2.54
CA ARG A 78 -16.29 -20.70 -1.76
C ARG A 78 -15.05 -20.95 -0.89
N LYS A 79 -15.22 -20.96 0.44
CA LYS A 79 -14.17 -21.46 1.35
C LYS A 79 -14.00 -22.95 1.06
N GLY A 80 -12.82 -23.35 0.59
CA GLY A 80 -12.51 -24.76 0.38
C GLY A 80 -12.61 -25.52 1.71
N THR A 81 -13.73 -26.20 1.95
CA THR A 81 -13.77 -27.30 2.89
C THR A 81 -13.00 -28.45 2.25
N LYS A 82 -11.90 -28.86 2.90
CA LYS A 82 -11.12 -30.04 2.49
C LYS A 82 -12.09 -31.20 2.25
N GLY A 83 -12.11 -31.74 1.03
CA GLY A 83 -12.69 -33.07 0.77
C GLY A 83 -13.83 -33.18 -0.25
N LYS A 84 -14.39 -32.11 -0.85
CA LYS A 84 -15.35 -32.26 -1.96
C LYS A 84 -15.10 -31.24 -3.07
N SER A 85 -14.52 -31.71 -4.19
CA SER A 85 -14.58 -31.01 -5.48
C SER A 85 -16.04 -30.99 -5.92
N LYS A 86 -16.78 -29.94 -5.55
CA LYS A 86 -18.09 -29.66 -6.12
C LYS A 86 -17.90 -28.61 -7.21
N THR A 87 -18.06 -29.04 -8.46
CA THR A 87 -18.13 -28.23 -9.67
C THR A 87 -18.94 -26.95 -9.41
N GLN A 88 -18.47 -25.81 -9.94
CA GLN A 88 -19.26 -24.57 -9.89
C GLN A 88 -20.55 -24.77 -10.71
N PRO A 89 -21.67 -24.12 -10.31
CA PRO A 89 -22.89 -24.18 -11.12
C PRO A 89 -22.59 -23.67 -12.53
N ALA A 90 -23.10 -24.38 -13.55
CA ALA A 90 -22.85 -24.04 -14.96
C ALA A 90 -23.25 -22.58 -15.29
N ALA A 91 -24.35 -22.09 -14.71
CA ALA A 91 -24.81 -20.71 -14.88
C ALA A 91 -23.78 -19.68 -14.38
N LEU A 92 -23.15 -19.92 -13.22
CA LEU A 92 -22.12 -19.03 -12.68
C LEU A 92 -20.86 -19.02 -13.55
N THR A 93 -20.52 -20.18 -14.13
CA THR A 93 -19.40 -20.30 -15.07
C THR A 93 -19.66 -19.45 -16.31
N ARG A 94 -20.85 -19.57 -16.91
CA ARG A 94 -21.25 -18.76 -18.07
C ARG A 94 -21.23 -17.26 -17.77
N SER A 95 -21.79 -16.81 -16.64
CA SER A 95 -21.78 -15.39 -16.27
C SER A 95 -20.37 -14.86 -16.03
N ARG A 96 -19.45 -15.70 -15.52
CA ARG A 96 -18.04 -15.34 -15.38
C ARG A 96 -17.33 -15.22 -16.71
N ASP A 97 -17.61 -16.11 -17.66
CA ASP A 97 -17.10 -15.99 -19.03
C ASP A 97 -17.60 -14.70 -19.68
N ILE A 98 -18.89 -14.36 -19.53
CA ILE A 98 -19.45 -13.07 -20.01
C ILE A 98 -18.72 -11.88 -19.35
N LEU A 99 -18.56 -11.89 -18.02
CA LEU A 99 -17.86 -10.83 -17.29
C LEU A 99 -16.40 -10.70 -17.76
N ARG A 100 -15.71 -11.83 -17.95
CA ARG A 100 -14.34 -11.88 -18.45
C ARG A 100 -14.26 -11.30 -19.85
N ASP A 101 -15.00 -11.88 -20.80
CA ASP A 101 -14.79 -11.64 -22.23
C ASP A 101 -15.38 -10.28 -22.66
N ARG A 102 -16.55 -9.92 -22.13
CA ARG A 102 -17.24 -8.67 -22.53
C ARG A 102 -16.77 -7.45 -21.77
N LEU A 103 -16.24 -7.60 -20.55
CA LEU A 103 -15.87 -6.45 -19.71
C LEU A 103 -14.41 -6.49 -19.22
N LEU A 104 -13.93 -7.54 -18.56
CA LEU A 104 -12.60 -7.46 -17.92
C LEU A 104 -11.44 -7.58 -18.92
N CYS A 105 -11.58 -8.44 -19.92
CA CYS A 105 -10.55 -8.76 -20.91
C CYS A 105 -10.86 -8.21 -22.32
N HIS A 106 -11.94 -7.42 -22.47
CA HIS A 106 -12.29 -6.81 -23.76
C HIS A 106 -11.15 -5.92 -24.28
N LEU A 107 -10.64 -6.20 -25.48
CA LEU A 107 -9.43 -5.57 -26.00
C LEU A 107 -9.67 -4.16 -26.55
N ASP A 108 -10.88 -3.84 -26.99
CA ASP A 108 -11.18 -2.50 -27.51
C ASP A 108 -11.32 -1.44 -26.42
N PHE A 109 -11.46 -1.84 -25.14
CA PHE A 109 -11.73 -0.91 -24.05
C PHE A 109 -10.65 -0.93 -22.96
N ARG A 110 -10.23 0.27 -22.58
CA ARG A 110 -9.42 0.57 -21.39
C ARG A 110 -10.32 0.78 -20.19
N LYS A 111 -9.97 0.20 -19.05
CA LYS A 111 -10.74 0.29 -17.81
C LYS A 111 -10.08 1.26 -16.85
N LEU A 112 -10.60 2.48 -16.74
CA LEU A 112 -10.03 3.53 -15.92
C LEU A 112 -10.45 3.34 -14.45
N GLY A 113 -9.50 3.19 -13.54
CA GLY A 113 -9.81 2.98 -12.13
C GLY A 113 -8.84 3.68 -11.20
N PHE A 114 -9.36 4.15 -10.06
CA PHE A 114 -8.54 4.50 -8.90
C PHE A 114 -8.17 3.22 -8.16
N ASP A 115 -6.90 3.13 -7.74
CA ASP A 115 -6.29 1.94 -7.18
C ASP A 115 -6.55 0.68 -8.05
N ALA A 116 -6.41 0.80 -9.37
CA ALA A 116 -6.80 -0.26 -10.30
C ALA A 116 -6.01 -1.56 -10.06
N HIS A 117 -4.79 -1.46 -9.52
CA HIS A 117 -4.00 -2.60 -9.07
C HIS A 117 -4.69 -3.42 -7.97
N ARG A 118 -5.43 -2.79 -7.04
CA ARG A 118 -6.19 -3.47 -5.97
C ARG A 118 -7.40 -4.20 -6.54
N ILE A 119 -8.06 -3.61 -7.54
CA ILE A 119 -9.17 -4.24 -8.25
C ILE A 119 -8.66 -5.47 -9.00
N ALA A 120 -7.59 -5.32 -9.77
CA ALA A 120 -6.99 -6.38 -10.58
C ALA A 120 -6.57 -7.60 -9.75
N ILE A 121 -5.86 -7.40 -8.64
CA ILE A 121 -5.44 -8.52 -7.79
C ILE A 121 -6.60 -9.15 -7.03
N SER A 122 -7.65 -8.40 -6.71
CA SER A 122 -8.82 -8.95 -6.01
C SER A 122 -9.72 -9.76 -6.93
N LEU A 123 -9.87 -9.34 -8.19
CA LEU A 123 -10.49 -10.17 -9.24
C LEU A 123 -9.79 -11.52 -9.37
N TYR A 124 -8.45 -11.52 -9.37
CA TYR A 124 -7.66 -12.73 -9.48
C TYR A 124 -7.72 -13.60 -8.21
N LEU A 125 -7.42 -13.04 -7.03
CA LEU A 125 -7.33 -13.80 -5.78
C LEU A 125 -8.68 -14.37 -5.34
N ASP A 126 -9.74 -13.57 -5.47
CA ASP A 126 -11.03 -13.93 -4.90
C ASP A 126 -11.89 -14.69 -5.92
N HIS A 127 -11.70 -14.47 -7.22
CA HIS A 127 -12.59 -15.03 -8.25
C HIS A 127 -11.88 -15.75 -9.41
N SER A 128 -10.54 -15.78 -9.42
CA SER A 128 -9.74 -16.32 -10.54
C SER A 128 -10.04 -15.65 -11.87
N LEU A 129 -10.40 -14.36 -11.83
CA LEU A 129 -10.67 -13.54 -13.00
C LEU A 129 -9.44 -12.69 -13.35
N PHE A 130 -9.09 -12.69 -14.63
CA PHE A 130 -8.06 -11.81 -15.18
C PHE A 130 -8.67 -10.49 -15.63
N ILE A 131 -7.84 -9.46 -15.76
CA ILE A 131 -8.20 -8.17 -16.32
C ILE A 131 -7.06 -7.70 -17.22
N THR A 132 -7.43 -7.17 -18.39
CA THR A 132 -6.48 -6.60 -19.35
C THR A 132 -6.84 -5.14 -19.60
N ARG A 133 -5.86 -4.34 -20.04
CA ARG A 133 -6.07 -2.93 -20.39
C ARG A 133 -6.64 -2.07 -19.26
N ALA A 134 -6.39 -2.43 -18.00
CA ALA A 134 -6.81 -1.60 -16.87
C ALA A 134 -5.81 -0.46 -16.64
N ILE A 135 -6.28 0.77 -16.51
CA ILE A 135 -5.44 1.95 -16.32
C ILE A 135 -5.61 2.42 -14.87
N ASP A 136 -4.51 2.40 -14.12
CA ASP A 136 -4.43 3.00 -12.79
C ASP A 136 -4.34 4.52 -12.95
N LEU A 137 -5.44 5.23 -12.68
CA LEU A 137 -5.53 6.67 -12.91
C LEU A 137 -4.48 7.47 -12.13
N GLN A 138 -4.10 7.00 -10.94
CA GLN A 138 -3.07 7.68 -10.14
C GLN A 138 -1.67 7.60 -10.75
N SER A 139 -1.45 6.74 -11.76
CA SER A 139 -0.17 6.61 -12.45
C SER A 139 0.13 7.76 -13.42
N VAL A 140 -0.84 8.66 -13.69
CA VAL A 140 -0.60 9.87 -14.49
C VAL A 140 0.20 10.94 -13.74
N MET A 141 0.26 10.83 -12.40
CA MET A 141 0.93 11.81 -11.54
C MET A 141 2.23 11.25 -10.96
N THR A 142 3.22 12.12 -10.78
CA THR A 142 4.52 11.80 -10.14
C THR A 142 4.52 12.08 -8.64
N SER A 143 3.48 12.77 -8.14
CA SER A 143 3.30 13.13 -6.74
C SER A 143 2.76 11.96 -5.90
N ASN A 144 2.53 12.18 -4.60
CA ASN A 144 1.96 11.17 -3.71
C ASN A 144 0.60 10.68 -4.24
N ARG A 145 0.56 9.44 -4.71
CA ARG A 145 -0.59 8.84 -5.37
C ARG A 145 -1.86 8.73 -4.51
N ARG A 146 -1.69 8.66 -3.19
CA ARG A 146 -2.80 8.55 -2.21
C ARG A 146 -3.21 9.91 -1.65
N ALA A 147 -2.56 10.99 -2.06
CA ALA A 147 -2.89 12.32 -1.55
C ALA A 147 -4.20 12.85 -2.15
N PRO A 148 -5.02 13.55 -1.35
CA PRO A 148 -6.19 14.30 -1.82
C PRO A 148 -5.94 15.18 -3.05
N ALA A 149 -4.78 15.84 -3.11
CA ALA A 149 -4.41 16.74 -4.20
C ALA A 149 -4.28 16.01 -5.54
N THR A 150 -3.78 14.78 -5.54
CA THR A 150 -3.65 13.93 -6.73
C THR A 150 -5.01 13.61 -7.33
N LEU A 151 -5.98 13.26 -6.49
CA LEU A 151 -7.35 13.01 -6.92
C LEU A 151 -8.01 14.26 -7.52
N LEU A 152 -7.85 15.41 -6.86
CA LEU A 152 -8.35 16.69 -7.37
C LEU A 152 -7.78 17.01 -8.75
N GLN A 153 -6.46 16.83 -8.93
CA GLN A 153 -5.80 17.13 -10.19
C GLN A 153 -6.25 16.22 -11.34
N ILE A 154 -6.39 14.92 -11.09
CA ILE A 154 -6.86 13.92 -12.09
C ILE A 154 -8.27 14.26 -12.59
N LEU A 155 -9.12 14.82 -11.72
CA LEU A 155 -10.52 15.12 -12.01
C LEU A 155 -10.79 16.58 -12.41
N GLY A 156 -9.75 17.38 -12.71
CA GLY A 156 -9.92 18.74 -13.26
C GLY A 156 -9.70 19.91 -12.29
N GLY A 157 -9.31 19.62 -11.04
CA GLY A 157 -8.88 20.61 -10.05
C GLY A 157 -10.00 21.18 -9.16
N GLU A 158 -9.61 21.92 -8.11
CA GLU A 158 -10.55 22.44 -7.08
C GLU A 158 -11.59 23.41 -7.64
N ALA A 159 -11.29 24.09 -8.75
CA ALA A 159 -12.23 24.99 -9.40
C ALA A 159 -13.47 24.24 -9.92
N GLN A 160 -13.32 23.01 -10.39
CA GLN A 160 -14.39 22.22 -11.02
C GLN A 160 -15.10 21.28 -10.03
N LEU A 161 -14.52 21.05 -8.85
CA LEU A 161 -14.91 19.96 -7.95
C LEU A 161 -15.44 20.47 -6.61
N HIS A 162 -16.49 19.84 -6.10
CA HIS A 162 -16.89 19.93 -4.70
C HIS A 162 -15.93 19.12 -3.85
N LYS A 163 -14.85 19.77 -3.38
CA LYS A 163 -13.75 19.12 -2.63
C LYS A 163 -14.23 18.21 -1.51
N GLU A 164 -15.19 18.65 -0.68
CA GLU A 164 -15.71 17.85 0.42
C GLU A 164 -16.42 16.56 -0.06
N GLN A 165 -17.27 16.67 -1.08
CA GLN A 165 -17.98 15.52 -1.65
C GLN A 165 -17.03 14.53 -2.31
N LEU A 166 -16.00 15.05 -2.98
CA LEU A 166 -14.93 14.23 -3.54
C LEU A 166 -14.19 13.47 -2.45
N LEU A 167 -13.79 14.15 -1.37
CA LEU A 167 -13.08 13.50 -0.28
C LEU A 167 -13.95 12.47 0.45
N ASN A 168 -15.23 12.75 0.67
CA ASN A 168 -16.16 11.76 1.23
C ASN A 168 -16.33 10.55 0.30
N THR A 169 -16.23 10.74 -1.02
CA THR A 169 -16.37 9.63 -1.98
C THR A 169 -15.16 8.70 -2.00
N PHE A 170 -13.95 9.24 -1.84
CA PHE A 170 -12.69 8.50 -2.00
C PHE A 170 -11.90 8.27 -0.70
N PHE A 171 -12.29 8.91 0.40
CA PHE A 171 -11.64 8.81 1.69
C PHE A 171 -12.67 8.75 2.84
N GLY A 172 -12.21 8.33 4.01
CA GLY A 172 -12.99 8.36 5.24
C GLY A 172 -14.12 7.33 5.31
N ILE A 173 -15.12 7.62 6.14
CA ILE A 173 -16.15 6.65 6.54
C ILE A 173 -17.04 6.23 5.36
N ALA A 174 -17.40 7.15 4.47
CA ALA A 174 -18.26 6.85 3.33
C ALA A 174 -17.54 5.96 2.30
N TYR A 175 -16.25 6.20 2.04
CA TYR A 175 -15.40 5.30 1.25
C TYR A 175 -15.28 3.91 1.91
N ASP A 176 -15.02 3.86 3.22
CA ASP A 176 -14.86 2.60 3.96
C ASP A 176 -16.18 1.79 4.01
N LYS A 177 -17.34 2.46 4.07
CA LYS A 177 -18.67 1.81 4.02
C LYS A 177 -18.97 1.23 2.63
N ALA A 178 -18.44 1.86 1.57
CA ALA A 178 -18.56 1.44 0.18
C ALA A 178 -20.00 1.05 -0.23
N SER A 179 -20.98 1.93 0.05
CA SER A 179 -22.36 1.71 -0.41
C SER A 179 -22.43 1.56 -1.93
N PRO A 180 -23.45 0.89 -2.50
CA PRO A 180 -23.61 0.77 -3.94
C PRO A 180 -23.52 2.13 -4.65
N GLU A 181 -24.17 3.17 -4.11
CA GLU A 181 -24.12 4.53 -4.67
C GLU A 181 -22.69 5.08 -4.69
N ASN A 182 -21.95 4.91 -3.59
CA ASN A 182 -20.56 5.37 -3.51
C ASN A 182 -19.65 4.64 -4.52
N VAL A 183 -19.80 3.33 -4.68
CA VAL A 183 -19.00 2.53 -5.63
C VAL A 183 -19.33 2.93 -7.07
N CYS A 184 -20.63 3.09 -7.39
CA CYS A 184 -21.08 3.58 -8.69
C CYS A 184 -20.53 4.98 -8.99
N LEU A 185 -20.56 5.89 -8.00
CA LEU A 185 -20.02 7.24 -8.15
C LEU A 185 -18.50 7.24 -8.37
N ARG A 186 -17.76 6.34 -7.70
CA ARG A 186 -16.31 6.15 -7.93
C ARG A 186 -16.01 5.65 -9.33
N ALA A 187 -16.75 4.65 -9.82
CA ALA A 187 -16.59 4.14 -11.18
C ALA A 187 -16.91 5.24 -12.20
N TRP A 188 -17.99 6.00 -11.99
CA TRP A 188 -18.35 7.11 -12.87
C TRP A 188 -17.31 8.23 -12.86
N ALA A 189 -16.81 8.64 -11.69
CA ALA A 189 -15.75 9.64 -11.60
C ALA A 189 -14.47 9.17 -12.32
N ALA A 190 -14.13 7.87 -12.23
CA ALA A 190 -13.01 7.31 -12.98
C ALA A 190 -13.22 7.37 -14.50
N CYS A 191 -14.46 7.18 -14.98
CA CYS A 191 -14.81 7.39 -16.39
C CYS A 191 -14.66 8.86 -16.81
N GLN A 192 -15.10 9.80 -15.97
CA GLN A 192 -15.02 11.24 -16.26
C GLN A 192 -13.60 11.78 -16.35
N ALA A 193 -12.62 11.08 -15.75
CA ALA A 193 -11.21 11.44 -15.89
C ALA A 193 -10.74 11.47 -17.37
N ALA A 194 -11.37 10.70 -18.26
CA ALA A 194 -11.11 10.73 -19.70
C ALA A 194 -11.66 11.96 -20.43
N SER A 195 -12.54 12.73 -19.79
CA SER A 195 -13.08 13.99 -20.32
C SER A 195 -12.26 15.19 -19.86
N VAL A 196 -11.33 15.00 -18.91
CA VAL A 196 -10.46 16.06 -18.39
C VAL A 196 -9.27 16.20 -19.34
N GLY A 197 -9.16 17.34 -20.02
CA GLY A 197 -8.18 17.55 -21.10
C GLY A 197 -6.71 17.37 -20.68
N SER A 198 -6.33 17.80 -19.47
CA SER A 198 -4.98 17.60 -18.92
C SER A 198 -4.68 16.11 -18.67
N THR A 199 -5.62 15.41 -18.04
CA THR A 199 -5.51 13.98 -17.71
C THR A 199 -5.47 13.11 -18.96
N THR A 200 -6.31 13.41 -19.95
CA THR A 200 -6.41 12.63 -21.20
C THR A 200 -5.08 12.51 -21.93
N LYS A 201 -4.32 13.60 -22.02
CA LYS A 201 -2.98 13.60 -22.62
C LYS A 201 -2.00 12.71 -21.86
N GLN A 202 -2.07 12.74 -20.52
CA GLN A 202 -1.19 11.95 -19.66
C GLN A 202 -1.54 10.46 -19.70
N LEU A 203 -2.82 10.09 -19.84
CA LEU A 203 -3.28 8.71 -19.91
C LEU A 203 -2.65 7.93 -21.07
N LEU A 204 -2.24 8.61 -22.15
CA LEU A 204 -1.55 7.97 -23.28
C LEU A 204 -0.18 7.40 -22.89
N SER A 205 0.46 7.95 -21.84
CA SER A 205 1.76 7.49 -21.34
C SER A 205 1.66 6.39 -20.27
N VAL A 206 0.45 6.12 -19.76
CA VAL A 206 0.25 5.14 -18.69
C VAL A 206 0.10 3.75 -19.30
N LEU A 207 1.05 2.86 -18.96
CA LEU A 207 0.95 1.47 -19.35
C LEU A 207 -0.17 0.75 -18.59
N PRO A 208 -0.94 -0.09 -19.28
CA PRO A 208 -2.03 -0.83 -18.66
C PRO A 208 -1.52 -1.92 -17.73
N ILE A 209 -2.33 -2.21 -16.71
CA ILE A 209 -2.28 -3.45 -15.95
C ILE A 209 -2.84 -4.57 -16.83
N ASP A 210 -2.08 -5.66 -16.90
CA ASP A 210 -2.48 -6.90 -17.54
C ASP A 210 -2.11 -8.08 -16.64
N THR A 211 -3.11 -8.69 -16.01
CA THR A 211 -2.87 -9.86 -15.14
C THR A 211 -2.74 -11.15 -15.93
N SER A 212 -3.20 -11.19 -17.18
CA SER A 212 -3.10 -12.39 -18.04
C SER A 212 -1.70 -12.58 -18.62
N ALA A 213 -0.93 -11.49 -18.73
CA ALA A 213 0.45 -11.51 -19.22
C ALA A 213 1.48 -12.06 -18.20
N LEU A 214 1.09 -12.25 -16.94
CA LEU A 214 1.98 -12.72 -15.87
C LEU A 214 1.87 -14.23 -15.66
N GLU A 215 3.01 -14.89 -15.46
CA GLU A 215 3.03 -16.29 -15.00
C GLU A 215 2.24 -16.44 -13.69
N THR A 216 1.48 -17.54 -13.56
CA THR A 216 0.61 -17.80 -12.40
C THR A 216 1.35 -17.72 -11.06
N LEU A 217 2.59 -18.21 -11.00
CA LEU A 217 3.42 -18.13 -9.79
C LEU A 217 3.74 -16.68 -9.42
N HIS A 218 4.16 -15.87 -10.39
CA HIS A 218 4.47 -14.45 -10.21
C HIS A 218 3.23 -13.67 -9.76
N LEU A 219 2.09 -13.93 -10.42
CA LEU A 219 0.83 -13.28 -10.08
C LEU A 219 0.35 -13.65 -8.67
N ASN A 220 0.47 -14.93 -8.26
CA ASN A 220 0.16 -15.36 -6.89
C ASN A 220 0.99 -14.62 -5.85
N VAL A 221 2.30 -14.47 -6.10
CA VAL A 221 3.21 -13.76 -5.18
C VAL A 221 2.84 -12.28 -5.08
N ILE A 222 2.70 -11.57 -6.21
CA ILE A 222 2.36 -10.13 -6.21
C ILE A 222 0.98 -9.88 -5.61
N ALA A 223 0.00 -10.70 -5.96
CA ALA A 223 -1.34 -10.55 -5.43
C ALA A 223 -1.36 -10.74 -3.91
N LYS A 224 -0.61 -11.73 -3.38
CA LYS A 224 -0.44 -11.89 -1.93
C LYS A 224 0.26 -10.69 -1.28
N VAL A 225 1.34 -10.19 -1.88
CA VAL A 225 2.07 -9.01 -1.37
C VAL A 225 1.16 -7.80 -1.26
N ILE A 226 0.37 -7.51 -2.30
CA ILE A 226 -0.57 -6.38 -2.29
C ILE A 226 -1.69 -6.61 -1.26
N ARG A 227 -2.32 -7.79 -1.24
CA ARG A 227 -3.41 -8.08 -0.30
C ARG A 227 -2.96 -8.03 1.16
N ASP A 228 -1.80 -8.59 1.49
CA ASP A 228 -1.27 -8.55 2.86
C ASP A 228 -0.92 -7.12 3.27
N PHE A 229 -0.31 -6.35 2.36
CA PHE A 229 -0.03 -4.94 2.59
C PHE A 229 -1.31 -4.14 2.85
N ASP A 230 -2.33 -4.29 2.01
CA ASP A 230 -3.60 -3.58 2.20
C ASP A 230 -4.29 -3.99 3.51
N ARG A 231 -4.23 -5.27 3.87
CA ARG A 231 -4.78 -5.77 5.15
C ARG A 231 -4.07 -5.15 6.35
N LEU A 232 -2.75 -5.00 6.29
CA LEU A 232 -2.00 -4.30 7.34
C LEU A 232 -2.33 -2.80 7.35
N TYR A 233 -2.50 -2.19 6.19
CA TYR A 233 -2.85 -0.78 6.07
C TYR A 233 -4.22 -0.46 6.66
N ILE A 234 -5.25 -1.28 6.40
CA ILE A 234 -6.59 -1.05 7.00
C ILE A 234 -6.62 -1.26 8.52
N LEU A 235 -5.66 -2.03 9.06
CA LEU A 235 -5.50 -2.21 10.50
C LEU A 235 -4.82 -1.02 11.17
N LYS A 236 -4.22 -0.08 10.42
CA LYS A 236 -3.73 1.17 10.99
C LYS A 236 -4.90 1.91 11.65
N PRO A 237 -4.73 2.41 12.90
CA PRO A 237 -5.78 3.11 13.61
C PRO A 237 -6.19 4.38 12.87
N THR A 238 -7.49 4.68 12.87
CA THR A 238 -8.06 5.93 12.34
C THR A 238 -8.08 7.05 13.38
N ARG A 239 -7.81 6.73 14.65
CA ARG A 239 -7.69 7.66 15.76
C ARG A 239 -6.57 7.22 16.69
N VAL A 240 -5.62 8.10 16.96
CA VAL A 240 -4.48 7.86 17.86
C VAL A 240 -4.41 8.98 18.88
N LYS A 241 -4.33 8.65 20.18
CA LYS A 241 -4.01 9.62 21.21
C LYS A 241 -2.51 9.93 21.17
N ASN A 242 -2.16 11.21 21.11
CA ASN A 242 -0.79 11.67 21.06
C ASN A 242 -0.29 11.99 22.47
N ASP A 243 0.91 11.53 22.81
CA ASP A 243 1.54 11.81 24.10
C ASP A 243 2.30 13.14 24.00
N VAL A 244 1.73 14.19 24.61
CA VAL A 244 2.26 15.56 24.58
C VAL A 244 2.28 16.15 25.99
N ALA A 245 3.15 17.13 26.21
CA ALA A 245 3.16 17.91 27.43
C ALA A 245 1.84 18.68 27.61
N THR A 246 1.45 18.93 28.85
CA THR A 246 0.21 19.67 29.16
C THR A 246 0.34 21.16 28.87
N GLN A 247 1.55 21.71 29.05
CA GLN A 247 1.87 23.08 28.70
C GLN A 247 2.18 23.23 27.21
N PHE A 248 1.87 24.40 26.66
CA PHE A 248 2.17 24.77 25.29
C PHE A 248 2.51 26.27 25.21
N SER A 249 3.06 26.71 24.08
CA SER A 249 3.32 28.13 23.83
C SER A 249 2.79 28.58 22.48
N HIS A 250 2.37 29.83 22.37
CA HIS A 250 1.98 30.44 21.10
C HIS A 250 3.19 31.11 20.44
N LYS A 251 3.45 30.79 19.17
CA LYS A 251 4.37 31.57 18.32
C LYS A 251 3.75 31.70 16.93
N GLN A 252 3.70 32.93 16.41
CA GLN A 252 3.24 33.22 15.03
C GLN A 252 1.87 32.60 14.68
N GLY A 253 0.90 32.65 15.60
CA GLY A 253 -0.45 32.10 15.38
C GLY A 253 -0.54 30.56 15.41
N ALA A 254 0.55 29.85 15.70
CA ALA A 254 0.58 28.40 15.87
C ALA A 254 0.82 28.00 17.33
N LEU A 255 0.29 26.85 17.72
CA LEU A 255 0.55 26.19 18.99
C LEU A 255 1.85 25.38 18.89
N ASN A 256 2.83 25.67 19.74
CA ASN A 256 4.01 24.81 19.90
C ASN A 256 3.75 23.84 21.03
N VAL A 257 3.87 22.56 20.75
CA VAL A 257 3.72 21.48 21.72
C VAL A 257 4.98 20.65 21.80
N GLU A 258 5.26 20.14 22.99
CA GLU A 258 6.31 19.18 23.24
C GLU A 258 5.74 17.75 23.26
N LEU A 259 6.41 16.86 22.56
CA LEU A 259 6.07 15.45 22.43
C LEU A 259 6.81 14.66 23.52
N THR A 260 6.08 13.93 24.34
CA THR A 260 6.69 13.14 25.44
C THR A 260 7.05 11.72 25.00
N ARG A 261 6.52 11.26 23.85
CA ARG A 261 6.81 9.92 23.31
C ARG A 261 6.96 9.93 21.78
N PHE A 262 8.06 9.37 21.29
CA PHE A 262 8.36 9.29 19.86
C PHE A 262 7.34 8.46 19.05
N LYS A 263 6.76 7.41 19.65
CA LYS A 263 5.82 6.49 18.97
C LYS A 263 4.49 7.16 18.59
N THR A 264 4.04 8.12 19.38
CA THR A 264 2.75 8.82 19.22
C THR A 264 2.96 10.28 18.83
N ARG A 265 4.11 10.58 18.22
CA ARG A 265 4.45 11.93 17.77
C ARG A 265 3.49 12.46 16.71
N LEU A 266 3.36 13.77 16.71
CA LEU A 266 2.64 14.51 15.68
C LEU A 266 3.50 14.63 14.42
N ARG A 267 2.91 14.38 13.26
CA ARG A 267 3.60 14.44 11.97
C ARG A 267 2.85 15.37 11.02
N VAL A 268 3.60 16.04 10.16
CA VAL A 268 3.02 16.75 9.02
C VAL A 268 2.43 15.71 8.07
N SER A 269 1.14 15.86 7.74
CA SER A 269 0.41 14.95 6.87
C SER A 269 -0.58 15.71 6.00
N SER A 270 -0.74 15.23 4.78
CA SER A 270 -1.74 15.69 3.81
C SER A 270 -3.13 15.15 4.13
N SER A 271 -3.22 13.93 4.69
CA SER A 271 -4.47 13.19 4.90
C SER A 271 -4.93 13.09 6.35
N GLN A 272 -4.09 13.44 7.34
CA GLN A 272 -4.46 13.43 8.76
C GLN A 272 -4.80 14.83 9.27
N SER A 273 -5.67 14.88 10.27
CA SER A 273 -6.01 16.09 11.02
C SER A 273 -5.86 15.85 12.52
N LEU A 274 -5.93 16.92 13.31
CA LEU A 274 -5.84 16.87 14.76
C LEU A 274 -7.16 17.32 15.38
N VAL A 275 -7.48 16.73 16.54
CA VAL A 275 -8.46 17.25 17.49
C VAL A 275 -7.71 17.54 18.78
N VAL A 276 -7.74 18.80 19.21
CA VAL A 276 -7.02 19.31 20.38
C VAL A 276 -8.04 19.77 21.41
N GLU A 277 -7.95 19.20 22.62
CA GLU A 277 -8.81 19.54 23.74
C GLU A 277 -8.00 20.34 24.77
N VAL A 278 -8.40 21.59 25.01
CA VAL A 278 -7.75 22.51 25.94
C VAL A 278 -8.70 22.88 27.05
N ALA A 279 -8.27 22.77 28.31
CA ALA A 279 -9.02 23.19 29.48
C ALA A 279 -8.38 24.41 30.15
N SER A 280 -9.20 25.30 30.69
CA SER A 280 -8.76 26.43 31.52
C SER A 280 -9.50 26.40 32.85
N LYS A 281 -8.89 26.90 33.93
CA LYS A 281 -9.54 26.95 35.26
C LYS A 281 -10.89 27.67 35.16
N GLY A 282 -11.94 27.04 35.70
CA GLY A 282 -13.30 27.60 35.75
C GLY A 282 -14.08 27.64 34.43
N ARG A 283 -13.56 27.06 33.33
CA ARG A 283 -14.24 27.01 32.03
C ARG A 283 -14.36 25.57 31.51
N GLN A 284 -15.39 25.30 30.71
CA GLN A 284 -15.49 24.04 29.98
C GLN A 284 -14.32 23.89 29.00
N ALA A 285 -13.89 22.65 28.76
CA ALA A 285 -12.84 22.36 27.81
C ALA A 285 -13.29 22.71 26.38
N ILE A 286 -12.40 23.35 25.61
CA ILE A 286 -12.62 23.69 24.21
C ILE A 286 -12.00 22.61 23.35
N SER A 287 -12.76 22.15 22.35
CA SER A 287 -12.26 21.25 21.30
C SER A 287 -12.04 22.03 20.01
N ALA A 288 -10.80 22.02 19.51
CA ALA A 288 -10.40 22.67 18.27
C ALA A 288 -9.89 21.62 17.27
N GLN A 289 -10.17 21.82 15.99
CA GLN A 289 -9.58 20.99 14.93
C GLN A 289 -8.34 21.68 14.39
N GLY A 290 -7.36 20.90 13.95
CA GLY A 290 -6.11 21.45 13.47
C GLY A 290 -5.30 20.52 12.61
N ARG A 291 -4.06 20.93 12.34
CA ARG A 291 -3.05 20.15 11.61
C ARG A 291 -1.66 20.49 12.11
N THR A 292 -0.76 19.51 12.05
CA THR A 292 0.68 19.74 12.29
C THR A 292 1.26 20.45 11.08
N THR A 293 1.88 21.61 11.30
CA THR A 293 2.52 22.43 10.26
C THR A 293 4.02 22.21 10.21
N ARG A 294 4.66 21.96 11.35
CA ARG A 294 6.09 21.63 11.47
C ARG A 294 6.34 20.61 12.57
N GLN A 295 7.38 19.81 12.42
CA GLN A 295 7.87 18.87 13.43
C GLN A 295 9.40 18.88 13.39
N ALA A 296 10.04 18.99 14.55
CA ALA A 296 11.49 18.90 14.70
C ALA A 296 11.83 18.26 16.05
N GLY A 297 12.36 17.02 16.02
CA GLY A 297 12.61 16.24 17.23
C GLY A 297 11.35 16.09 18.08
N LYS A 298 11.44 16.48 19.36
CA LYS A 298 10.32 16.47 20.32
C LYS A 298 9.40 17.69 20.22
N ALA A 299 9.66 18.66 19.35
CA ALA A 299 8.80 19.82 19.20
C ALA A 299 7.91 19.71 17.96
N ALA A 300 6.65 20.13 18.06
CA ALA A 300 5.74 20.24 16.93
C ALA A 300 4.97 21.57 16.96
N GLN A 301 4.69 22.11 15.77
CA GLN A 301 3.83 23.26 15.56
C GLN A 301 2.49 22.82 14.99
N ILE A 302 1.41 23.35 15.56
CA ILE A 302 0.03 23.01 15.20
C ILE A 302 -0.73 24.28 14.84
N SER A 303 -1.41 24.28 13.70
CA SER A 303 -2.41 25.27 13.35
C SER A 303 -3.79 24.78 13.77
N LEU A 304 -4.61 25.65 14.37
CA LEU A 304 -5.98 25.34 14.79
C LEU A 304 -6.99 26.18 14.00
N ASN A 305 -8.20 25.65 13.83
CA ASN A 305 -9.31 26.36 13.18
C ASN A 305 -10.04 27.34 14.12
N LYS A 306 -9.74 27.29 15.42
CA LYS A 306 -10.33 28.13 16.47
C LYS A 306 -9.24 28.52 17.46
N SER A 307 -9.40 29.70 18.05
CA SER A 307 -8.51 30.16 19.12
C SER A 307 -8.73 29.34 20.39
N VAL A 308 -7.65 29.07 21.12
CA VAL A 308 -7.66 28.37 22.41
C VAL A 308 -7.10 29.29 23.49
N PRO A 309 -7.51 29.14 24.77
CA PRO A 309 -7.04 30.02 25.84
C PRO A 309 -5.53 29.93 26.03
N ALA A 310 -4.82 31.07 26.02
CA ALA A 310 -3.36 31.12 26.17
C ALA A 310 -2.86 30.51 27.48
N ASN A 311 -3.64 30.63 28.56
CA ASN A 311 -3.35 30.06 29.88
C ASN A 311 -3.98 28.67 30.08
N GLY A 312 -4.46 28.05 29.00
CA GLY A 312 -5.05 26.72 29.03
C GLY A 312 -4.00 25.62 29.16
N GLN A 313 -4.47 24.40 29.47
CA GLN A 313 -3.67 23.19 29.47
C GLN A 313 -4.26 22.19 28.48
N ILE A 314 -3.39 21.54 27.71
CA ILE A 314 -3.79 20.45 26.83
C ILE A 314 -4.23 19.26 27.71
N LYS A 315 -5.48 18.83 27.50
CA LYS A 315 -6.02 17.60 28.10
C LYS A 315 -5.71 16.41 27.22
N ASN A 316 -6.03 16.52 25.92
CA ASN A 316 -5.80 15.48 24.94
C ASN A 316 -5.47 16.10 23.57
N ILE A 317 -4.62 15.41 22.82
CA ILE A 317 -4.51 15.58 21.37
C ILE A 317 -4.77 14.23 20.73
N TYR A 318 -5.62 14.22 19.71
CA TYR A 318 -5.88 13.06 18.89
C TYR A 318 -5.52 13.35 17.43
N THR A 319 -4.74 12.45 16.84
CA THR A 319 -4.56 12.40 15.39
C THR A 319 -5.72 11.59 14.80
N ILE A 320 -6.41 12.19 13.83
CA ILE A 320 -7.55 11.62 13.11
C ILE A 320 -7.12 11.31 11.67
N GLY A 321 -7.46 10.11 11.20
CA GLY A 321 -7.03 9.57 9.92
C GLY A 321 -5.92 8.52 10.07
N ARG A 322 -5.85 7.61 9.11
CA ARG A 322 -4.81 6.56 9.08
C ARG A 322 -3.45 7.18 8.78
N GLU A 323 -2.39 6.64 9.38
CA GLU A 323 -1.01 7.07 9.11
C GLU A 323 -0.69 6.83 7.63
N GLU A 324 -0.08 7.84 6.99
CA GLU A 324 0.38 7.77 5.61
C GLU A 324 1.36 6.61 5.41
N LEU A 325 1.59 6.26 4.14
CA LEU A 325 2.56 5.24 3.81
C LEU A 325 3.96 5.74 4.15
N THR A 326 4.76 4.85 4.76
CA THR A 326 6.20 5.06 4.81
C THR A 326 6.78 5.00 3.39
N HIS A 327 8.01 5.50 3.19
CA HIS A 327 8.71 5.39 1.91
C HIS A 327 8.81 3.93 1.43
N ALA A 328 9.14 3.00 2.33
CA ALA A 328 9.23 1.57 2.00
C ALA A 328 7.88 0.96 1.60
N GLU A 329 6.79 1.40 2.23
CA GLU A 329 5.42 0.98 1.87
C GLU A 329 5.02 1.54 0.50
N SER A 330 5.34 2.81 0.22
CA SER A 330 5.07 3.47 -1.06
C SER A 330 5.86 2.84 -2.20
N GLU A 331 7.15 2.57 -1.99
CA GLU A 331 8.01 1.87 -2.95
C GLU A 331 7.52 0.45 -3.22
N ARG A 332 7.06 -0.27 -2.19
CA ARG A 332 6.46 -1.60 -2.37
C ARG A 332 5.22 -1.54 -3.27
N GLU A 333 4.33 -0.59 -3.02
CA GLU A 333 3.13 -0.37 -3.84
C GLU A 333 3.50 -0.05 -5.29
N LEU A 334 4.48 0.83 -5.50
CA LEU A 334 5.00 1.18 -6.83
C LEU A 334 5.59 -0.02 -7.57
N VAL A 335 6.46 -0.79 -6.92
CA VAL A 335 7.06 -2.00 -7.52
C VAL A 335 5.98 -3.01 -7.88
N ALA A 336 5.00 -3.24 -7.00
CA ALA A 336 3.92 -4.19 -7.25
C ALA A 336 3.07 -3.76 -8.46
N LEU A 337 2.72 -2.48 -8.55
CA LEU A 337 2.04 -1.92 -9.71
C LEU A 337 2.87 -2.06 -10.99
N GLN A 338 4.17 -1.74 -10.95
CA GLN A 338 5.04 -1.87 -12.12
C GLN A 338 5.15 -3.32 -12.60
N VAL A 339 5.09 -4.31 -11.70
CA VAL A 339 5.00 -5.72 -12.10
C VAL A 339 3.69 -6.01 -12.83
N LEU A 340 2.56 -5.54 -12.30
CA LEU A 340 1.24 -5.69 -12.96
C LEU A 340 1.15 -4.97 -14.31
N GLN A 341 1.95 -3.92 -14.50
CA GLN A 341 2.09 -3.20 -15.78
C GLN A 341 3.16 -3.79 -16.71
N CYS A 342 3.76 -4.94 -16.35
CA CYS A 342 4.86 -5.55 -17.09
C CYS A 342 6.09 -4.61 -17.30
N ARG A 343 6.31 -3.67 -16.39
CA ARG A 343 7.40 -2.67 -16.42
C ARG A 343 8.59 -3.04 -15.54
N SER A 344 8.50 -4.13 -14.78
CA SER A 344 9.50 -4.46 -13.78
C SER A 344 10.04 -5.86 -13.99
N ALA A 345 11.37 -5.96 -14.10
CA ALA A 345 12.10 -7.22 -14.05
C ALA A 345 12.23 -7.76 -12.61
N PHE A 346 11.28 -7.46 -11.71
CA PHE A 346 11.31 -7.84 -10.29
C PHE A 346 11.63 -9.32 -10.10
N PHE A 347 10.90 -10.20 -10.80
CA PHE A 347 11.10 -11.64 -10.75
C PHE A 347 12.33 -12.15 -11.50
N SER A 348 13.04 -11.30 -12.25
CA SER A 348 14.34 -11.65 -12.84
C SER A 348 15.50 -11.45 -11.84
N LYS A 349 15.30 -10.66 -10.78
CA LYS A 349 16.33 -10.39 -9.77
C LYS A 349 16.70 -11.67 -9.02
N THR A 350 18.00 -11.95 -8.92
CA THR A 350 18.53 -13.17 -8.29
C THR A 350 17.99 -13.42 -6.89
N LEU A 351 17.94 -12.39 -6.04
CA LEU A 351 17.42 -12.50 -4.67
C LEU A 351 15.91 -12.84 -4.66
N VAL A 352 15.13 -12.21 -5.54
CA VAL A 352 13.68 -12.42 -5.64
C VAL A 352 13.38 -13.85 -6.09
N ARG A 353 14.07 -14.35 -7.13
CA ARG A 353 13.91 -15.73 -7.61
C ARG A 353 14.19 -16.73 -6.50
N ARG A 354 15.27 -16.54 -5.75
CA ARG A 354 15.64 -17.42 -4.63
C ARG A 354 14.59 -17.42 -3.52
N ILE A 355 13.99 -16.27 -3.19
CA ILE A 355 12.99 -16.16 -2.12
C ILE A 355 11.64 -16.73 -2.55
N PHE A 356 11.16 -16.43 -3.76
CA PHE A 356 9.76 -16.66 -4.14
C PHE A 356 9.52 -17.76 -5.15
N VAL A 357 10.49 -18.06 -6.01
CA VAL A 357 10.35 -19.09 -7.08
C VAL A 357 10.99 -20.40 -6.66
N GLY A 358 12.00 -20.33 -5.78
CA GLY A 358 12.84 -21.45 -5.42
C GLY A 358 13.85 -21.76 -6.51
N CYS A 359 15.00 -22.32 -6.12
CA CYS A 359 15.93 -22.89 -7.07
C CYS A 359 15.38 -24.26 -7.49
N SER A 360 14.56 -24.34 -8.54
CA SER A 360 14.47 -25.61 -9.27
C SER A 360 15.90 -25.91 -9.71
N GLY A 361 16.48 -27.00 -9.19
CA GLY A 361 17.92 -27.26 -9.11
C GLY A 361 18.68 -27.40 -10.44
N LYS A 362 18.15 -26.88 -11.54
CA LYS A 362 18.70 -27.05 -12.89
C LYS A 362 19.28 -25.78 -13.53
N THR A 363 18.98 -24.57 -13.04
CA THR A 363 19.25 -23.34 -13.85
C THR A 363 20.26 -22.34 -13.27
N LEU A 364 20.85 -22.61 -12.11
CA LEU A 364 21.90 -21.77 -11.51
C LEU A 364 23.23 -22.49 -11.31
N GLN A 365 23.47 -23.59 -12.03
CA GLN A 365 24.84 -23.96 -12.36
C GLN A 365 25.35 -22.94 -13.37
N THR A 366 25.79 -21.77 -12.89
CA THR A 366 26.71 -20.95 -13.67
C THR A 366 27.85 -21.87 -14.09
N ARG A 367 28.27 -21.81 -15.37
CA ARG A 367 29.36 -22.60 -15.97
C ARG A 367 30.73 -22.45 -15.26
N SER A 368 30.76 -21.74 -14.12
CA SER A 368 31.90 -21.51 -13.23
C SER A 368 32.02 -22.54 -12.08
N ALA A 369 31.13 -23.54 -12.00
CA ALA A 369 31.14 -24.57 -10.94
C ALA A 369 32.37 -25.49 -10.90
N LYS A 370 33.38 -25.28 -11.76
CA LYS A 370 34.67 -25.99 -11.72
C LYS A 370 35.81 -25.24 -11.00
N ARG A 371 35.63 -23.99 -10.55
CA ARG A 371 36.63 -23.35 -9.67
C ARG A 371 36.26 -23.66 -8.22
N ARG A 372 37.15 -24.35 -7.51
CA ARG A 372 37.07 -24.59 -6.07
C ARG A 372 36.84 -23.24 -5.40
N ALA A 373 35.65 -23.02 -4.84
CA ALA A 373 35.34 -21.76 -4.17
C ALA A 373 36.38 -21.54 -3.06
N PRO A 374 36.90 -20.31 -2.88
CA PRO A 374 37.83 -20.05 -1.79
C PRO A 374 37.16 -20.44 -0.47
N PRO A 375 37.91 -20.98 0.51
CA PRO A 375 37.36 -21.36 1.80
C PRO A 375 36.59 -20.18 2.43
N ALA A 376 35.55 -20.50 3.20
CA ALA A 376 34.84 -19.50 3.99
C ALA A 376 35.81 -18.86 4.98
N PRO A 377 35.67 -17.55 5.27
CA PRO A 377 36.52 -16.90 6.25
C PRO A 377 36.39 -17.56 7.62
N PRO A 378 37.45 -17.55 8.45
CA PRO A 378 37.37 -18.05 9.82
C PRO A 378 36.35 -17.24 10.63
N ILE A 379 35.73 -17.88 11.60
CA ILE A 379 34.81 -17.18 12.52
C ILE A 379 35.65 -16.39 13.52
N LEU A 380 35.49 -15.07 13.49
CA LEU A 380 36.15 -14.15 14.40
C LEU A 380 35.10 -13.42 15.23
N PHE A 381 35.12 -13.65 16.55
CA PHE A 381 34.25 -12.94 17.49
C PHE A 381 35.00 -12.69 18.80
N PRO A 382 35.34 -11.43 19.14
CA PRO A 382 36.11 -11.14 20.35
C PRO A 382 35.26 -11.23 21.61
N GLY A 383 35.93 -11.49 22.75
CA GLY A 383 35.37 -11.39 24.10
C GLY A 383 34.73 -12.67 24.67
N ARG A 384 34.21 -13.58 23.85
CA ARG A 384 33.72 -14.90 24.32
C ARG A 384 33.52 -15.92 23.20
N PRO A 385 33.53 -17.23 23.48
CA PRO A 385 33.14 -18.24 22.50
C PRO A 385 31.65 -18.15 22.14
N LEU A 386 31.32 -18.41 20.88
CA LEU A 386 29.95 -18.62 20.42
C LEU A 386 29.48 -20.01 20.84
N ASN A 387 28.19 -20.16 21.16
CA ASN A 387 27.63 -21.49 21.38
C ASN A 387 27.48 -22.27 20.06
N ALA A 388 27.15 -23.57 20.14
CA ALA A 388 27.07 -24.44 18.98
C ALA A 388 26.07 -23.95 17.91
N SER A 389 24.89 -23.46 18.30
CA SER A 389 23.86 -22.99 17.38
C SER A 389 24.20 -21.65 16.72
N GLN A 390 24.81 -20.73 17.47
CA GLN A 390 25.34 -19.47 16.93
C GLN A 390 26.46 -19.73 15.95
N THR A 391 27.39 -20.64 16.29
CA THR A 391 28.49 -21.04 15.41
C THR A 391 27.95 -21.64 14.11
N ALA A 392 26.96 -22.54 14.18
CA ALA A 392 26.32 -23.10 12.99
C ALA A 392 25.66 -22.02 12.12
N ALA A 393 24.97 -21.05 12.73
CA ALA A 393 24.36 -19.94 12.00
C ALA A 393 25.40 -19.06 11.29
N VAL A 394 26.50 -18.70 11.98
CA VAL A 394 27.58 -17.91 11.38
C VAL A 394 28.24 -18.69 10.23
N ARG A 395 28.57 -19.97 10.42
CA ARG A 395 29.14 -20.81 9.34
C ARG A 395 28.26 -20.80 8.09
N ARG A 396 26.93 -20.86 8.27
CA ARG A 396 25.99 -20.81 7.16
C ARG A 396 25.98 -19.45 6.47
N ILE A 397 26.02 -18.34 7.21
CA ILE A 397 26.09 -16.98 6.64
C ILE A 397 27.39 -16.77 5.84
N LEU A 398 28.51 -17.30 6.33
CA LEU A 398 29.83 -17.18 5.68
C LEU A 398 30.01 -18.13 4.48
N SER A 399 29.12 -19.10 4.32
CA SER A 399 29.18 -20.10 3.27
C SER A 399 28.98 -19.47 1.89
N LYS A 400 29.87 -19.83 0.95
CA LYS A 400 29.74 -19.46 -0.47
C LYS A 400 28.89 -20.44 -1.26
N SER A 401 28.35 -21.48 -0.60
CA SER A 401 27.46 -22.47 -1.23
C SER A 401 26.25 -21.79 -1.85
N SER A 402 25.77 -22.34 -2.98
CA SER A 402 24.56 -21.84 -3.63
C SER A 402 23.34 -21.93 -2.70
N ASP A 403 23.28 -22.97 -1.85
CA ASP A 403 22.16 -23.23 -0.94
C ASP A 403 22.13 -22.28 0.26
N ASP A 404 23.22 -21.56 0.51
CA ASP A 404 23.37 -20.68 1.67
C ASP A 404 23.30 -19.18 1.31
N ARG A 405 23.17 -18.85 0.02
CA ARG A 405 23.04 -17.45 -0.42
C ARG A 405 21.80 -16.74 0.14
N VAL A 406 20.78 -17.51 0.55
CA VAL A 406 19.64 -17.01 1.32
C VAL A 406 19.46 -17.96 2.50
N CYS A 407 19.79 -17.48 3.69
CA CYS A 407 19.69 -18.25 4.93
C CYS A 407 18.68 -17.61 5.89
N LEU A 408 17.82 -18.43 6.50
CA LEU A 408 16.91 -17.99 7.56
C LEU A 408 17.46 -18.44 8.91
N VAL A 409 17.87 -17.48 9.73
CA VAL A 409 18.25 -17.74 11.13
C VAL A 409 17.07 -17.38 12.03
N HIS A 410 16.50 -18.39 12.69
CA HIS A 410 15.36 -18.22 13.58
C HIS A 410 15.76 -18.54 15.02
N GLY A 411 15.27 -17.75 15.98
CA GLY A 411 15.51 -17.98 17.40
C GLY A 411 14.62 -17.09 18.29
N PRO A 412 14.12 -17.60 19.43
CA PRO A 412 13.37 -16.83 20.42
C PRO A 412 14.07 -15.54 20.90
N PRO A 413 13.36 -14.62 21.58
CA PRO A 413 13.98 -13.49 22.27
C PRO A 413 15.13 -13.94 23.19
N GLY A 414 16.19 -13.14 23.33
CA GLY A 414 17.33 -13.46 24.21
C GLY A 414 18.37 -14.46 23.66
N THR A 415 18.10 -15.16 22.54
CA THR A 415 19.02 -16.18 21.97
C THR A 415 20.32 -15.65 21.34
N GLY A 416 20.59 -14.34 21.43
CA GLY A 416 21.82 -13.76 20.91
C GLY A 416 21.88 -13.61 19.39
N LYS A 417 20.75 -13.42 18.70
CA LYS A 417 20.72 -13.15 17.25
C LYS A 417 21.63 -11.98 16.83
N THR A 418 21.65 -10.90 17.62
CA THR A 418 22.57 -9.77 17.41
C THR A 418 24.04 -10.15 17.59
N THR A 419 24.34 -11.17 18.40
CA THR A 419 25.70 -11.74 18.51
C THR A 419 26.09 -12.45 17.20
N VAL A 420 25.17 -13.21 16.60
CA VAL A 420 25.38 -13.85 15.29
C VAL A 420 25.63 -12.81 14.20
N ILE A 421 24.88 -11.70 14.19
CA ILE A 421 25.09 -10.60 13.25
C ILE A 421 26.51 -10.03 13.42
N ALA A 422 26.88 -9.65 14.65
CA ALA A 422 28.20 -9.07 14.91
C ALA A 422 29.34 -10.01 14.52
N ALA A 423 29.27 -11.29 14.90
CA ALA A 423 30.24 -12.31 14.52
C ALA A 423 30.34 -12.51 13.00
N SER A 424 29.22 -12.43 12.29
CA SER A 424 29.22 -12.57 10.82
C SER A 424 29.90 -11.37 10.16
N VAL A 425 29.63 -10.16 10.64
CA VAL A 425 30.22 -8.91 10.12
C VAL A 425 31.73 -8.90 10.33
N THR A 426 32.20 -9.16 11.56
CA THR A 426 33.64 -9.21 11.87
C THR A 426 34.37 -10.27 11.07
N SER A 427 33.77 -11.45 10.89
CA SER A 427 34.35 -12.53 10.09
C SER A 427 34.42 -12.20 8.60
N LEU A 428 33.38 -11.57 8.03
CA LEU A 428 33.37 -11.15 6.62
C LEU A 428 34.34 -10.01 6.35
N MET A 429 34.49 -9.08 7.28
CA MET A 429 35.35 -7.90 7.14
C MET A 429 36.83 -8.18 7.41
N ALA A 430 37.17 -9.30 8.04
CA ALA A 430 38.56 -9.71 8.24
C ALA A 430 39.22 -10.27 6.97
N ALA A 431 38.43 -10.64 5.96
CA ALA A 431 38.91 -11.02 4.63
C ALA A 431 38.07 -10.28 3.58
N PRO A 432 38.22 -8.95 3.50
CA PRO A 432 37.36 -8.13 2.66
C PRO A 432 37.59 -8.49 1.19
N VAL A 433 36.50 -8.46 0.42
CA VAL A 433 36.54 -8.60 -1.03
C VAL A 433 36.35 -7.21 -1.60
N ASP A 434 37.28 -6.76 -2.45
CA ASP A 434 37.21 -5.42 -3.04
C ASP A 434 35.85 -5.16 -3.70
N GLY A 435 35.27 -4.00 -3.38
CA GLY A 435 33.96 -3.59 -3.88
C GLY A 435 32.76 -4.28 -3.21
N VAL A 436 32.94 -5.11 -2.19
CA VAL A 436 31.85 -5.77 -1.45
C VAL A 436 31.61 -5.11 -0.11
N GLY A 437 30.39 -4.57 0.09
CA GLY A 437 29.92 -4.01 1.35
C GLY A 437 28.83 -4.87 2.01
N ILE A 438 28.65 -4.71 3.33
CA ILE A 438 27.57 -5.37 4.08
C ILE A 438 26.46 -4.36 4.36
N TRP A 439 25.24 -4.71 3.98
CA TRP A 439 24.04 -3.97 4.35
C TRP A 439 23.31 -4.67 5.50
N LEU A 440 23.19 -3.98 6.64
CA LEU A 440 22.38 -4.41 7.77
C LEU A 440 21.10 -3.58 7.79
N VAL A 441 19.96 -4.24 7.61
CA VAL A 441 18.65 -3.58 7.53
C VAL A 441 17.76 -4.07 8.66
N ALA A 442 17.08 -3.15 9.34
CA ALA A 442 16.16 -3.47 10.42
C ALA A 442 14.85 -2.67 10.29
N GLN A 443 13.79 -3.14 10.95
CA GLN A 443 12.45 -2.54 10.85
C GLN A 443 12.33 -1.20 11.59
N SER A 444 13.20 -0.90 12.57
CA SER A 444 13.13 0.32 13.37
C SER A 444 14.51 0.91 13.61
N ASN A 445 14.59 2.24 13.77
CA ASN A 445 15.84 2.92 14.11
C ASN A 445 16.42 2.43 15.46
N VAL A 446 15.57 2.07 16.42
CA VAL A 446 16.01 1.47 17.70
C VAL A 446 16.72 0.13 17.45
N ALA A 447 16.21 -0.70 16.53
CA ALA A 447 16.88 -1.95 16.17
C ALA A 447 18.20 -1.69 15.43
N VAL A 448 18.27 -0.65 14.58
CA VAL A 448 19.53 -0.20 13.94
C VAL A 448 20.54 0.24 15.00
N LYS A 449 20.12 1.06 15.99
CA LYS A 449 20.95 1.46 17.14
C LYS A 449 21.49 0.24 17.90
N ASN A 450 20.62 -0.71 18.25
CA ASN A 450 21.04 -1.93 18.97
C ASN A 450 22.06 -2.77 18.17
N ILE A 451 21.96 -2.81 16.84
CA ILE A 451 22.95 -3.49 15.99
C ILE A 451 24.28 -2.72 16.04
N ALA A 452 24.25 -1.40 15.88
CA ALA A 452 25.45 -0.55 15.90
C ALA A 452 26.18 -0.61 17.24
N GLU A 453 25.47 -0.47 18.36
CA GLU A 453 26.04 -0.62 19.72
C GLU A 453 26.67 -2.01 19.89
N LYS A 454 26.04 -3.05 19.33
CA LYS A 454 26.60 -4.40 19.43
C LYS A 454 27.88 -4.54 18.62
N LEU A 455 27.97 -3.96 17.43
CA LEU A 455 29.20 -3.90 16.63
C LEU A 455 30.31 -3.13 17.36
N ALA A 456 29.99 -1.97 17.92
CA ALA A 456 30.93 -1.17 18.70
C ALA A 456 31.45 -1.93 19.93
N SER A 457 30.57 -2.68 20.62
CA SER A 457 30.93 -3.49 21.80
C SER A 457 31.96 -4.59 21.49
N VAL A 458 32.11 -4.98 20.21
CA VAL A 458 33.08 -5.98 19.75
C VAL A 458 34.25 -5.34 18.99
N GLY A 459 34.44 -4.03 19.13
CA GLY A 459 35.55 -3.29 18.52
C GLY A 459 35.39 -3.00 17.03
N PHE A 460 34.21 -3.23 16.43
CA PHE A 460 33.96 -2.92 15.03
C PHE A 460 33.26 -1.57 14.91
N ALA A 461 33.98 -0.54 14.47
CA ALA A 461 33.48 0.84 14.32
C ALA A 461 33.45 1.34 12.86
N ASP A 462 33.93 0.55 11.90
CA ASP A 462 33.95 0.92 10.47
C ASP A 462 32.60 0.65 9.80
N PHE A 463 31.60 1.45 10.19
CA PHE A 463 30.28 1.44 9.57
C PHE A 463 29.68 2.83 9.51
N LYS A 464 28.73 3.01 8.59
CA LYS A 464 27.87 4.20 8.52
C LYS A 464 26.46 3.83 8.93
N ILE A 465 25.77 4.75 9.59
CA ILE A 465 24.39 4.55 10.02
C ILE A 465 23.46 5.44 9.23
N LEU A 466 22.40 4.84 8.70
CA LEU A 466 21.29 5.55 8.07
C LEU A 466 20.05 5.42 8.94
N VAL A 467 19.64 6.53 9.56
CA VAL A 467 18.42 6.65 10.37
C VAL A 467 17.65 7.90 9.95
N SER A 468 16.36 7.94 10.25
CA SER A 468 15.56 9.14 10.00
C SER A 468 16.12 10.34 10.76
N LYS A 469 16.09 11.53 10.14
CA LYS A 469 16.53 12.79 10.73
C LYS A 469 15.99 13.02 12.15
N ASP A 470 14.71 12.72 12.38
CA ASP A 470 14.06 12.88 13.69
C ASP A 470 14.67 12.00 14.79
N PHE A 471 15.13 10.80 14.44
CA PHE A 471 15.71 9.86 15.39
C PHE A 471 17.16 10.23 15.72
N HIS A 472 17.91 10.79 14.77
CA HIS A 472 19.28 11.23 14.99
C HIS A 472 19.38 12.27 16.11
N PHE A 473 18.41 13.20 16.20
CA PHE A 473 18.38 14.20 17.27
C PHE A 473 18.09 13.63 18.66
N GLU A 474 17.67 12.36 18.74
CA GLU A 474 17.31 11.68 19.99
C GLU A 474 18.21 10.46 20.30
N TRP A 475 19.27 10.20 19.50
CA TRP A 475 20.15 9.04 19.72
C TRP A 475 20.90 9.14 21.03
#